data_AF-A0AAX7SYD6-F1
#
_entry.id   AF-A0AAX7SYD6-F1
#
_cell.length_a   1.000
_cell.length_b   1.000
_cell.length_c   1.000
_cell.angle_alpha   90.00
_cell.angle_beta   90.00
_cell.angle_gamma   90.00
#
_symmetry.space_group_name_H-M   'P 1'
#
loop_
_entity.id
_entity.type
_entity.pdbx_description
1 polymer ?
#
loop_
_entity_poly.entity_id
_entity_poly.type
_entity_poly.pdbx_seq_one_letter_code
_entity_poly.pdbx_strand_id
1 'polypeptide(L)'
;MYTCVCFYLPDHRRSALSFFTMGSSCSNHLGIPPGNGPNAVGCTDFMMDHTAEGTFFRLYYPCQEMESAGKPDWVPYKEYFNGLADFMKMNRALSERIFNYLFGSFKIPAYLDAPFKSNEKCPVIIFSHGLGAFRTLYSAICAEMASQGFIVASVEHRDQSASATYYFCEKPESERSNEWMYYRALQHGESEFPLRNKQVKQRADECILALDKLTEINSGISVQNVLETHFDWSTLKNSMDLCRIAVMGHSFGGATVIEALCKEVKFKCGVALDSWMTPLDDEIFPRVKQPIFFINSEKFQWAGNISRMKKLDSAVIQRKMITIRGTVHQSFPDFTFLTGNWIGKLMKLKGEIDPELAIDLCNKATLAFLQRHLGLEKNFNQWDPLINGEDENLIPGTNVNLLQSAI
;
A
#
# COMPACT_ATOMS: atom_id res chain seq x y z
N MET A 1 5.72 10.75 57.30
CA MET A 1 6.76 10.17 58.19
C MET A 1 7.02 8.77 57.69
N TYR A 2 8.10 8.59 56.93
CA TYR A 2 9.31 7.83 57.32
C TYR A 2 8.98 6.36 57.64
N THR A 3 9.55 5.37 56.97
CA THR A 3 11.01 5.15 56.90
C THR A 3 11.47 4.37 55.67
N CYS A 4 12.68 4.72 55.24
CA CYS A 4 13.53 4.17 54.19
C CYS A 4 14.10 2.80 54.58
N VAL A 5 14.31 1.90 53.59
CA VAL A 5 15.30 0.82 53.70
C VAL A 5 16.01 0.66 52.35
N CYS A 6 17.28 1.07 52.31
CA CYS A 6 18.24 0.76 51.25
C CYS A 6 18.68 -0.70 51.34
N PHE A 7 18.92 -1.35 50.20
CA PHE A 7 19.85 -2.49 50.15
C PHE A 7 20.80 -2.41 48.96
N TYR A 8 22.03 -2.79 49.30
CA TYR A 8 23.31 -2.72 48.61
C TYR A 8 23.40 -3.56 47.32
N LEU A 9 24.15 -3.05 46.35
CA LEU A 9 24.77 -3.82 45.26
C LEU A 9 26.05 -4.51 45.78
N PRO A 10 26.37 -5.72 45.27
CA PRO A 10 27.75 -6.14 45.15
C PRO A 10 28.15 -6.30 43.68
N ASP A 11 29.25 -5.65 43.34
CA ASP A 11 30.02 -5.82 42.11
C ASP A 11 31.04 -6.94 42.34
N HIS A 12 31.13 -7.93 41.45
CA HIS A 12 32.40 -8.56 41.06
C HIS A 12 32.30 -9.70 40.03
N ARG A 13 33.14 -9.54 39.00
CA ARG A 13 33.98 -10.53 38.29
C ARG A 13 33.44 -11.23 37.04
N ARG A 14 34.13 -10.86 35.95
CA ARG A 14 34.28 -11.54 34.66
C ARG A 14 34.55 -13.05 34.84
N SER A 15 33.80 -13.87 34.11
CA SER A 15 34.31 -15.13 33.56
C SER A 15 33.86 -15.25 32.12
N ALA A 16 34.81 -15.54 31.25
CA ALA A 16 34.61 -15.77 29.83
C ALA A 16 34.11 -17.20 29.63
N LEU A 17 33.00 -17.36 28.91
CA LEU A 17 32.58 -18.63 28.32
C LEU A 17 32.16 -18.35 26.89
N SER A 18 33.09 -18.65 25.98
CA SER A 18 32.86 -18.81 24.55
C SER A 18 31.86 -19.94 24.34
N PHE A 19 30.67 -19.61 23.84
CA PHE A 19 29.77 -20.59 23.24
C PHE A 19 29.70 -20.37 21.74
N PHE A 20 29.90 -21.48 21.03
CA PHE A 20 29.91 -21.62 19.58
C PHE A 20 28.66 -20.99 18.93
N THR A 21 28.90 -20.17 17.93
CA THR A 21 27.89 -19.65 17.00
C THR A 21 27.43 -20.75 16.04
N MET A 22 26.18 -21.19 16.16
CA MET A 22 25.41 -21.73 15.04
C MET A 22 24.35 -20.70 14.65
N GLY A 23 24.36 -20.31 13.38
CA GLY A 23 23.62 -19.19 12.85
C GLY A 23 22.11 -19.40 12.80
N SER A 24 21.39 -18.39 13.26
CA SER A 24 20.11 -17.96 12.70
C SER A 24 20.16 -16.43 12.64
N SER A 25 20.48 -15.85 11.49
CA SER A 25 20.39 -14.40 11.31
C SER A 25 18.93 -14.01 11.07
N CYS A 26 18.10 -14.06 12.11
CA CYS A 26 16.91 -13.21 12.14
C CYS A 26 17.41 -11.82 12.52
N SER A 27 17.62 -10.98 11.51
CA SER A 27 17.94 -9.58 11.71
C SER A 27 16.72 -8.93 12.41
N ASN A 28 16.86 -8.58 13.68
CA ASN A 28 15.84 -7.88 14.47
C ASN A 28 15.84 -6.37 14.15
N HIS A 29 15.97 -6.00 12.88
CA HIS A 29 15.97 -4.58 12.48
C HIS A 29 14.53 -4.15 12.19
N LEU A 30 13.95 -3.37 13.10
CA LEU A 30 12.66 -2.71 12.84
C LEU A 30 12.87 -1.63 11.76
N GLY A 31 12.10 -1.72 10.69
CA GLY A 31 12.18 -0.78 9.57
C GLY A 31 11.50 -1.35 8.33
N ILE A 32 11.00 -0.44 7.49
CA ILE A 32 10.39 -0.81 6.21
C ILE A 32 11.52 -1.31 5.29
N PRO A 33 11.39 -2.50 4.66
CA PRO A 33 12.43 -3.02 3.79
C PRO A 33 12.58 -2.13 2.53
N PRO A 34 13.81 -1.90 2.04
CA PRO A 34 14.02 -1.26 0.75
C PRO A 34 13.54 -2.17 -0.39
N GLY A 35 13.37 -1.60 -1.58
CA GLY A 35 13.16 -2.41 -2.78
C GLY A 35 14.39 -3.24 -3.14
N ASN A 36 14.16 -4.45 -3.64
CA ASN A 36 15.17 -5.44 -4.03
C ASN A 36 15.55 -5.35 -5.52
N GLY A 37 14.92 -4.46 -6.28
CA GLY A 37 15.21 -4.23 -7.68
C GLY A 37 16.50 -3.44 -7.92
N PRO A 38 16.95 -3.34 -9.18
CA PRO A 38 18.24 -2.74 -9.52
C PRO A 38 18.24 -1.20 -9.47
N ASN A 39 17.08 -0.54 -9.35
CA ASN A 39 16.99 0.91 -9.36
C ASN A 39 16.90 1.47 -7.93
N ALA A 40 17.62 2.56 -7.68
CA ALA A 40 17.35 3.42 -6.53
C ALA A 40 15.93 4.00 -6.64
N VAL A 41 15.26 4.17 -5.50
CA VAL A 41 13.86 4.59 -5.45
C VAL A 41 13.76 6.01 -4.92
N GLY A 42 13.21 6.89 -5.74
CA GLY A 42 12.80 8.23 -5.34
C GLY A 42 11.34 8.25 -4.94
N CYS A 43 10.95 9.27 -4.17
CA CYS A 43 9.54 9.55 -3.92
C CYS A 43 9.26 11.05 -3.79
N THR A 44 8.06 11.46 -4.16
CA THR A 44 7.57 12.84 -4.00
C THR A 44 6.05 12.82 -3.80
N ASP A 45 5.46 13.90 -3.27
CA ASP A 45 4.01 14.05 -3.14
C ASP A 45 3.48 15.03 -4.20
N PHE A 46 2.31 14.73 -4.75
CA PHE A 46 1.65 15.56 -5.76
C PHE A 46 0.21 15.84 -5.37
N MET A 47 -0.21 17.11 -5.38
CA MET A 47 -1.60 17.50 -5.22
C MET A 47 -2.01 18.48 -6.32
N MET A 48 -3.13 18.19 -6.99
CA MET A 48 -3.73 19.05 -8.02
C MET A 48 -5.18 18.62 -8.34
N ASP A 49 -6.18 19.48 -8.31
CA ASP A 49 -6.20 20.85 -7.82
C ASP A 49 -6.12 20.89 -6.29
N HIS A 50 -6.04 22.09 -5.71
CA HIS A 50 -5.88 22.27 -4.26
C HIS A 50 -7.12 21.87 -3.42
N THR A 51 -8.26 21.57 -4.05
CA THR A 51 -9.55 21.29 -3.38
C THR A 51 -9.73 19.80 -3.05
N ALA A 52 -10.85 19.46 -2.42
CA ALA A 52 -11.18 18.08 -2.04
C ALA A 52 -11.41 17.15 -3.26
N GLU A 53 -11.78 17.73 -4.40
CA GLU A 53 -12.04 17.08 -5.68
C GLU A 53 -10.75 16.86 -6.50
N GLY A 54 -9.64 17.49 -6.09
CA GLY A 54 -8.33 17.32 -6.72
C GLY A 54 -7.71 15.96 -6.45
N THR A 55 -6.74 15.58 -7.27
CA THR A 55 -5.91 14.39 -7.04
C THR A 55 -4.83 14.66 -5.99
N PHE A 56 -4.47 13.61 -5.24
CA PHE A 56 -3.34 13.62 -4.31
C PHE A 56 -2.78 12.23 -4.25
N PHE A 57 -1.48 12.12 -4.50
CA PHE A 57 -0.81 10.84 -4.43
C PHE A 57 0.64 11.02 -4.01
N ARG A 58 1.21 9.95 -3.47
CA ARG A 58 2.66 9.78 -3.35
C ARG A 58 3.16 9.03 -4.57
N LEU A 59 4.09 9.62 -5.29
CA LEU A 59 4.78 8.98 -6.40
C LEU A 59 6.02 8.25 -5.89
N TYR A 60 6.23 7.01 -6.34
CA TYR A 60 7.47 6.25 -6.20
C TYR A 60 7.99 5.95 -7.60
N TYR A 61 9.29 6.13 -7.83
CA TYR A 61 9.88 6.05 -9.17
C TYR A 61 11.37 5.71 -9.14
N PRO A 62 11.93 5.12 -10.21
CA PRO A 62 13.37 4.99 -10.41
C PRO A 62 14.05 6.37 -10.39
N CYS A 63 15.06 6.54 -9.53
CA CYS A 63 15.74 7.81 -9.36
C CYS A 63 17.26 7.69 -9.50
N GLN A 64 17.92 8.84 -9.61
CA GLN A 64 19.34 8.93 -9.38
C GLN A 64 19.61 8.82 -7.89
N GLU A 65 20.54 7.95 -7.50
CA GLU A 65 20.98 7.84 -6.11
C GLU A 65 21.65 9.14 -5.68
N MET A 66 21.25 9.65 -4.52
CA MET A 66 21.79 10.87 -3.93
C MET A 66 22.13 10.61 -2.46
N GLU A 67 23.42 10.49 -2.13
CA GLU A 67 23.88 10.23 -0.75
C GLU A 67 23.38 11.28 0.26
N SER A 68 23.16 12.52 -0.19
CA SER A 68 22.68 13.63 0.64
C SER A 68 21.16 13.82 0.65
N ALA A 69 20.40 13.03 -0.12
CA ALA A 69 18.96 13.20 -0.15
C ALA A 69 18.31 12.69 1.14
N GLY A 70 17.39 13.50 1.68
CA GLY A 70 16.60 13.12 2.84
C GLY A 70 15.70 11.92 2.54
N LYS A 71 15.39 11.13 3.56
CA LYS A 71 14.33 10.12 3.52
C LYS A 71 13.06 10.71 4.12
N PRO A 72 11.89 10.60 3.48
CA PRO A 72 10.68 11.21 4.03
C PRO A 72 10.19 10.44 5.25
N ASP A 73 9.48 11.14 6.12
CA ASP A 73 8.74 10.52 7.20
C ASP A 73 7.70 9.52 6.65
N TRP A 74 7.58 8.40 7.35
CA TRP A 74 6.54 7.41 7.06
C TRP A 74 5.15 7.98 7.31
N VAL A 75 4.99 8.74 8.40
CA VAL A 75 3.78 9.52 8.70
C VAL A 75 4.17 11.00 8.82
N PRO A 76 3.91 11.83 7.79
CA PRO A 76 4.46 13.18 7.71
C PRO A 76 3.78 14.22 8.62
N TYR A 77 2.57 13.94 9.09
CA TYR A 77 1.80 14.88 9.93
C TYR A 77 1.10 14.15 11.08
N LYS A 78 1.01 14.81 12.24
CA LYS A 78 0.36 14.26 13.45
C LYS A 78 -1.12 13.97 13.24
N GLU A 79 -1.79 14.67 12.32
CA GLU A 79 -3.21 14.50 12.04
C GLU A 79 -3.52 13.12 11.46
N TYR A 80 -2.57 12.48 10.78
CA TYR A 80 -2.70 11.08 10.41
C TYR A 80 -2.74 10.15 11.63
N PHE A 81 -1.95 10.42 12.67
CA PHE A 81 -2.06 9.69 13.94
C PHE A 81 -3.38 9.95 14.67
N ASN A 82 -3.91 11.18 14.61
CA ASN A 82 -5.25 11.49 15.11
C ASN A 82 -6.32 10.69 14.35
N GLY A 83 -6.23 10.63 13.03
CA GLY A 83 -7.16 9.86 12.19
C GLY A 83 -7.07 8.35 12.42
N LEU A 84 -5.87 7.81 12.68
CA LEU A 84 -5.68 6.42 13.10
C LEU A 84 -6.34 6.17 14.45
N ALA A 85 -6.17 7.08 15.41
CA ALA A 85 -6.82 7.00 16.72
C ALA A 85 -8.35 6.97 16.59
N ASP A 86 -8.92 7.83 15.75
CA ASP A 86 -10.38 7.85 15.50
C ASP A 86 -10.87 6.56 14.86
N PHE A 87 -10.15 6.06 13.85
CA PHE A 87 -10.47 4.79 13.19
C PHE A 87 -10.46 3.63 14.19
N MET A 88 -9.49 3.61 15.10
CA MET A 88 -9.37 2.62 16.18
C MET A 88 -10.30 2.89 17.38
N LYS A 89 -11.09 3.97 17.36
CA LYS A 89 -11.95 4.43 18.47
C LYS A 89 -11.19 4.67 19.77
N MET A 90 -9.97 5.19 19.68
CA MET A 90 -9.10 5.53 20.79
C MET A 90 -9.10 7.04 21.07
N ASN A 91 -8.68 7.45 22.27
CA ASN A 91 -8.56 8.88 22.61
C ASN A 91 -7.43 9.54 21.79
N ARG A 92 -7.72 10.58 21.01
CA ARG A 92 -6.75 11.28 20.15
C ARG A 92 -5.50 11.74 20.91
N ALA A 93 -5.66 12.46 22.02
CA ALA A 93 -4.54 13.07 22.73
C ALA A 93 -3.56 12.05 23.32
N LEU A 94 -4.08 10.94 23.84
CA LEU A 94 -3.23 9.84 24.33
C LEU A 94 -2.59 9.07 23.18
N SER A 95 -3.37 8.77 22.15
CA SER A 95 -2.94 7.91 21.03
C SER A 95 -1.93 8.60 20.14
N GLU A 96 -2.09 9.89 19.86
CA GLU A 96 -1.11 10.68 19.09
C GLU A 96 0.26 10.64 19.76
N ARG A 97 0.33 10.86 21.08
CA ARG A 97 1.60 10.77 21.83
C ARG A 97 2.23 9.38 21.74
N ILE A 98 1.41 8.33 21.87
CA ILE A 98 1.89 6.94 21.78
C ILE A 98 2.37 6.63 20.37
N PHE A 99 1.58 6.94 19.35
CA PHE A 99 1.92 6.67 17.96
C PHE A 99 3.11 7.49 17.49
N ASN A 100 3.20 8.75 17.89
CA ASN A 100 4.36 9.59 17.58
C ASN A 100 5.63 9.06 18.27
N TYR A 101 5.53 8.61 19.52
CA TYR A 101 6.65 7.99 20.22
C TYR A 101 7.11 6.67 19.56
N LEU A 102 6.15 5.83 19.16
CA LEU A 102 6.44 4.52 18.57
C LEU A 102 6.87 4.60 17.11
N PHE A 103 6.28 5.52 16.34
CA PHE A 103 6.34 5.50 14.89
C PHE A 103 6.80 6.80 14.23
N GLY A 104 6.81 7.93 14.94
CA GLY A 104 7.09 9.24 14.38
C GLY A 104 8.52 9.42 13.85
N SER A 105 9.45 8.53 14.20
CA SER A 105 10.83 8.55 13.72
C SER A 105 11.09 7.61 12.53
N PHE A 106 10.13 6.76 12.14
CA PHE A 106 10.33 5.87 11.00
C PHE A 106 10.29 6.64 9.69
N LYS A 107 11.27 6.32 8.84
CA LYS A 107 11.41 6.89 7.50
C LYS A 107 11.11 5.82 6.46
N ILE A 108 10.65 6.26 5.31
CA ILE A 108 10.48 5.38 4.14
C ILE A 108 11.86 5.20 3.48
N PRO A 109 12.23 3.98 3.05
CA PRO A 109 13.50 3.71 2.38
C PRO A 109 13.50 4.18 0.91
N ALA A 110 13.24 5.47 0.69
CA ALA A 110 13.27 6.14 -0.61
C ALA A 110 13.87 7.54 -0.49
N TYR A 111 14.44 8.06 -1.58
CA TYR A 111 15.04 9.39 -1.65
C TYR A 111 13.98 10.44 -1.96
N LEU A 112 13.75 11.37 -1.03
CA LEU A 112 12.77 12.45 -1.21
C LEU A 112 13.22 13.39 -2.34
N ASP A 113 12.32 13.63 -3.29
CA ASP A 113 12.47 14.56 -4.41
C ASP A 113 13.74 14.34 -5.26
N ALA A 114 14.30 13.12 -5.24
CA ALA A 114 15.46 12.79 -6.05
C ALA A 114 15.13 12.88 -7.55
N PRO A 115 16.06 13.31 -8.41
CA PRO A 115 15.82 13.38 -9.85
C PRO A 115 15.41 12.02 -10.41
N PHE A 116 14.35 12.02 -11.24
CA PHE A 116 13.94 10.84 -11.97
C PHE A 116 15.06 10.34 -12.88
N LYS A 117 15.30 9.02 -12.88
CA LYS A 117 16.29 8.38 -13.76
C LYS A 117 15.81 6.99 -14.15
N SER A 118 15.56 6.81 -15.44
CA SER A 118 15.32 5.50 -16.04
C SER A 118 15.99 5.41 -17.41
N ASN A 119 16.43 4.21 -17.78
CA ASN A 119 16.98 3.92 -19.11
C ASN A 119 15.89 3.65 -20.16
N GLU A 120 14.64 3.44 -19.71
CA GLU A 120 13.50 3.07 -20.56
C GLU A 120 12.23 3.74 -20.05
N LYS A 121 11.16 3.68 -20.87
CA LYS A 121 9.85 4.14 -20.42
C LYS A 121 9.31 3.18 -19.36
N CYS A 122 8.90 3.73 -18.23
CA CYS A 122 8.44 2.94 -17.10
C CYS A 122 6.95 2.57 -17.27
N PRO A 123 6.55 1.30 -17.07
CA PRO A 123 5.15 0.98 -16.84
C PRO A 123 4.60 1.72 -15.61
N VAL A 124 3.28 1.95 -15.60
CA VAL A 124 2.61 2.76 -14.56
C VAL A 124 1.71 1.89 -13.70
N ILE A 125 1.77 2.08 -12.38
CA ILE A 125 0.87 1.48 -11.41
C ILE A 125 0.14 2.60 -10.65
N ILE A 126 -1.19 2.53 -10.63
CA ILE A 126 -1.99 3.30 -9.67
C ILE A 126 -2.29 2.40 -8.47
N PHE A 127 -1.91 2.83 -7.27
CA PHE A 127 -2.08 2.06 -6.03
C PHE A 127 -3.17 2.69 -5.16
N SER A 128 -4.10 1.86 -4.65
CA SER A 128 -5.20 2.26 -3.77
C SER A 128 -5.07 1.65 -2.37
N HIS A 129 -5.10 2.50 -1.33
CA HIS A 129 -4.94 2.08 0.07
C HIS A 129 -6.18 1.34 0.63
N GLY A 130 -6.07 0.76 1.82
CA GLY A 130 -7.23 0.18 2.54
C GLY A 130 -8.09 1.20 3.29
N LEU A 131 -9.21 0.76 3.87
CA LEU A 131 -10.01 1.56 4.79
C LEU A 131 -9.19 1.92 6.04
N GLY A 132 -9.23 3.17 6.49
CA GLY A 132 -8.43 3.66 7.62
C GLY A 132 -6.94 3.82 7.32
N ALA A 133 -6.51 3.56 6.08
CA ALA A 133 -5.14 3.83 5.65
C ALA A 133 -5.02 5.19 4.95
N PHE A 134 -3.86 5.50 4.37
CA PHE A 134 -3.57 6.69 3.56
C PHE A 134 -2.33 6.42 2.71
N ARG A 135 -1.92 7.37 1.85
CA ARG A 135 -0.99 7.11 0.73
C ARG A 135 0.40 6.58 1.11
N THR A 136 0.83 6.75 2.35
CA THR A 136 2.19 6.44 2.80
C THR A 136 2.33 5.09 3.50
N LEU A 137 1.24 4.33 3.70
CA LEU A 137 1.24 3.09 4.50
C LEU A 137 1.52 1.80 3.72
N TYR A 138 1.88 1.90 2.44
CA TYR A 138 2.20 0.78 1.55
C TYR A 138 3.54 0.98 0.84
N SER A 139 4.46 1.67 1.50
CA SER A 139 5.73 2.07 0.91
C SER A 139 6.65 0.87 0.63
N ALA A 140 6.57 -0.24 1.39
CA ALA A 140 7.31 -1.47 1.07
C ALA A 140 6.95 -2.01 -0.34
N ILE A 141 5.65 -2.06 -0.65
CA ILE A 141 5.15 -2.54 -1.95
C ILE A 141 5.48 -1.52 -3.05
N CYS A 142 5.17 -0.24 -2.81
CA CYS A 142 5.37 0.79 -3.83
C CYS A 142 6.85 1.01 -4.16
N ALA A 143 7.73 0.95 -3.15
CA ALA A 143 9.17 1.04 -3.35
C ALA A 143 9.74 -0.21 -4.05
N GLU A 144 9.25 -1.41 -3.73
CA GLU A 144 9.65 -2.61 -4.47
C GLU A 144 9.31 -2.48 -5.95
N MET A 145 8.05 -2.16 -6.29
CA MET A 145 7.66 -1.97 -7.68
C MET A 145 8.49 -0.87 -8.37
N ALA A 146 8.74 0.26 -7.69
CA ALA A 146 9.58 1.32 -8.24
C ALA A 146 11.04 0.86 -8.47
N SER A 147 11.62 0.09 -7.55
CA SER A 147 12.98 -0.45 -7.70
C SER A 147 13.10 -1.39 -8.90
N GLN A 148 11.99 -2.00 -9.31
CA GLN A 148 11.87 -2.89 -10.48
C GLN A 148 11.60 -2.14 -11.80
N GLY A 149 11.55 -0.80 -11.77
CA GLY A 149 11.40 0.03 -12.96
C GLY A 149 9.99 0.55 -13.24
N PHE A 150 9.07 0.47 -12.26
CA PHE A 150 7.72 1.02 -12.40
C PHE A 150 7.63 2.46 -11.87
N ILE A 151 6.71 3.26 -12.42
CA ILE A 151 6.24 4.49 -11.77
C ILE A 151 4.95 4.15 -11.01
N VAL A 152 4.93 4.40 -9.71
CA VAL A 152 3.80 4.02 -8.84
C VAL A 152 3.20 5.28 -8.20
N ALA A 153 1.92 5.56 -8.46
CA ALA A 153 1.18 6.60 -7.76
C ALA A 153 0.24 5.99 -6.71
N SER A 154 0.61 6.12 -5.44
CA SER A 154 -0.21 5.73 -4.29
C SER A 154 -1.20 6.84 -3.96
N VAL A 155 -2.46 6.66 -4.34
CA VAL A 155 -3.52 7.67 -4.23
C VAL A 155 -3.97 7.82 -2.79
N GLU A 156 -4.13 9.06 -2.31
CA GLU A 156 -4.85 9.37 -1.08
C GLU A 156 -6.31 9.67 -1.40
N HIS A 157 -7.22 8.83 -0.89
CA HIS A 157 -8.64 8.91 -1.22
C HIS A 157 -9.41 9.91 -0.36
N ARG A 158 -10.30 10.71 -0.98
CA ARG A 158 -11.06 11.80 -0.34
C ARG A 158 -12.54 11.44 -0.19
N ASP A 159 -12.79 10.14 -0.15
CA ASP A 159 -14.07 9.50 0.05
C ASP A 159 -14.41 9.32 1.54
N GLN A 160 -13.61 9.90 2.44
CA GLN A 160 -13.67 9.69 3.90
C GLN A 160 -13.39 8.23 4.32
N SER A 161 -12.74 7.43 3.46
CA SER A 161 -12.21 6.12 3.84
C SER A 161 -10.82 6.21 4.47
N ALA A 162 -10.04 7.23 4.13
CA ALA A 162 -8.73 7.46 4.74
C ALA A 162 -8.87 7.81 6.23
N SER A 163 -7.92 7.39 7.07
CA SER A 163 -7.92 7.75 8.49
C SER A 163 -7.89 9.27 8.67
N ALA A 164 -7.04 9.93 7.90
CA ALA A 164 -7.07 11.36 7.64
C ALA A 164 -6.56 11.60 6.21
N THR A 165 -6.95 12.72 5.62
CA THR A 165 -6.38 13.33 4.41
C THR A 165 -6.53 14.85 4.56
N TYR A 166 -5.84 15.61 3.72
CA TYR A 166 -6.07 17.05 3.62
C TYR A 166 -6.16 17.53 2.18
N TYR A 167 -6.66 18.76 2.06
CA TYR A 167 -6.65 19.63 0.89
C TYR A 167 -6.45 21.07 1.39
N PHE A 168 -6.37 22.06 0.51
CA PHE A 168 -6.28 23.46 0.91
C PHE A 168 -7.62 24.17 0.76
N CYS A 169 -7.95 25.02 1.72
CA CYS A 169 -9.13 25.88 1.62
C CYS A 169 -9.11 26.75 0.36
N GLU A 170 -10.30 27.06 -0.16
CA GLU A 170 -10.51 27.98 -1.29
C GLU A 170 -10.29 29.44 -0.86
N LYS A 171 -9.07 29.74 -0.44
CA LYS A 171 -8.59 31.07 -0.08
C LYS A 171 -7.45 31.49 -0.99
N PRO A 172 -7.14 32.81 -1.08
CA PRO A 172 -5.94 33.29 -1.73
C PRO A 172 -4.71 32.54 -1.22
N GLU A 173 -3.73 32.31 -2.08
CA GLU A 173 -2.55 31.47 -1.80
C GLU A 173 -1.82 31.86 -0.50
N SER A 174 -1.76 33.15 -0.19
CA SER A 174 -1.16 33.70 1.05
C SER A 174 -1.87 33.31 2.35
N GLU A 175 -3.12 32.85 2.28
CA GLU A 175 -3.97 32.49 3.42
C GLU A 175 -4.38 31.01 3.41
N ARG A 176 -3.86 30.22 2.46
CA ARG A 176 -4.17 28.80 2.36
C ARG A 176 -3.62 28.05 3.56
N SER A 177 -4.48 27.24 4.16
CA SER A 177 -4.13 26.29 5.20
C SER A 177 -4.73 24.93 4.88
N ASN A 178 -4.14 23.89 5.46
CA ASN A 178 -4.62 22.51 5.33
C ASN A 178 -6.01 22.39 5.99
N GLU A 179 -7.00 21.97 5.22
CA GLU A 179 -8.28 21.48 5.73
C GLU A 179 -8.23 19.95 5.82
N TRP A 180 -8.38 19.44 7.03
CA TRP A 180 -8.29 18.01 7.31
C TRP A 180 -9.66 17.34 7.24
N MET A 181 -9.72 16.28 6.43
CA MET A 181 -10.86 15.37 6.32
C MET A 181 -10.50 14.04 7.00
N TYR A 182 -11.33 13.62 7.94
CA TYR A 182 -11.11 12.40 8.73
C TYR A 182 -12.04 11.27 8.29
N TYR A 183 -11.67 10.05 8.68
CA TYR A 183 -12.47 8.85 8.46
C TYR A 183 -13.94 9.01 8.92
N ARG A 184 -14.88 8.67 8.04
CA ARG A 184 -16.31 8.57 8.40
C ARG A 184 -16.64 7.15 8.86
N ALA A 185 -16.85 7.01 10.16
CA ALA A 185 -17.40 5.78 10.75
C ALA A 185 -18.87 5.57 10.35
N LEU A 186 -19.28 4.30 10.23
CA LEU A 186 -20.69 3.95 10.07
C LEU A 186 -21.50 4.45 11.27
N GLN A 187 -22.60 5.13 10.99
CA GLN A 187 -23.51 5.61 12.03
C GLN A 187 -24.40 4.47 12.54
N HIS A 188 -24.92 4.62 13.77
CA HIS A 188 -25.83 3.63 14.33
C HIS A 188 -27.10 3.50 13.47
N GLY A 189 -27.41 2.29 13.01
CA GLY A 189 -28.55 2.00 12.13
C GLY A 189 -28.31 2.29 10.64
N GLU A 190 -27.13 2.79 10.25
CA GLU A 190 -26.76 3.00 8.85
C GLU A 190 -26.36 1.67 8.19
N SER A 191 -26.90 1.40 7.00
CA SER A 191 -26.46 0.25 6.20
C SER A 191 -25.06 0.50 5.62
N GLU A 192 -24.18 -0.49 5.74
CA GLU A 192 -22.79 -0.36 5.27
C GLU A 192 -22.71 -0.23 3.74
N PHE A 193 -23.50 -1.01 3.02
CA PHE A 193 -23.36 -1.14 1.58
C PHE A 193 -23.54 0.19 0.81
N PRO A 194 -24.61 0.99 1.01
CA PRO A 194 -24.78 2.25 0.27
C PRO A 194 -23.62 3.24 0.47
N LEU A 195 -23.09 3.35 1.70
CA LEU A 195 -21.93 4.19 1.98
C LEU A 195 -20.70 3.67 1.25
N ARG A 196 -20.35 2.39 1.46
CA ARG A 196 -19.13 1.81 0.92
C ARG A 196 -19.16 1.72 -0.61
N ASN A 197 -20.33 1.51 -1.20
CA ASN A 197 -20.51 1.53 -2.64
C ASN A 197 -20.34 2.93 -3.24
N LYS A 198 -20.88 3.97 -2.60
CA LYS A 198 -20.60 5.36 -3.01
C LYS A 198 -19.10 5.65 -2.95
N GLN A 199 -18.45 5.23 -1.86
CA GLN A 199 -17.02 5.39 -1.67
C GLN A 199 -16.19 4.65 -2.73
N VAL A 200 -16.47 3.37 -3.03
CA VAL A 200 -15.68 2.62 -4.02
C VAL A 200 -15.75 3.24 -5.42
N LYS A 201 -16.91 3.77 -5.79
CA LYS A 201 -17.12 4.48 -7.05
C LYS A 201 -16.27 5.74 -7.11
N GLN A 202 -16.27 6.56 -6.05
CA GLN A 202 -15.40 7.74 -5.95
C GLN A 202 -13.92 7.35 -5.98
N ARG A 203 -13.50 6.31 -5.27
CA ARG A 203 -12.11 5.85 -5.25
C ARG A 203 -11.61 5.44 -6.63
N ALA A 204 -12.46 4.79 -7.43
CA ALA A 204 -12.12 4.45 -8.80
C ALA A 204 -11.98 5.70 -9.69
N ASP A 205 -12.85 6.70 -9.50
CA ASP A 205 -12.76 7.98 -10.21
C ASP A 205 -11.47 8.74 -9.83
N GLU A 206 -11.07 8.71 -8.56
CA GLU A 206 -9.80 9.29 -8.07
C GLU A 206 -8.57 8.55 -8.64
N CYS A 207 -8.62 7.22 -8.79
CA CYS A 207 -7.57 6.46 -9.47
C CYS A 207 -7.44 6.84 -10.96
N ILE A 208 -8.57 7.03 -11.65
CA ILE A 208 -8.60 7.47 -13.05
C ILE A 208 -8.06 8.90 -13.16
N LEU A 209 -8.45 9.80 -12.27
CA LEU A 209 -7.96 11.17 -12.23
C LEU A 209 -6.44 11.23 -12.00
N ALA A 210 -5.90 10.41 -11.10
CA ALA A 210 -4.44 10.29 -10.92
C ALA A 210 -3.74 9.83 -12.21
N LEU A 211 -4.30 8.83 -12.90
CA LEU A 211 -3.77 8.36 -14.19
C LEU A 211 -3.82 9.45 -15.27
N ASP A 212 -4.91 10.21 -15.34
CA ASP A 212 -5.05 11.31 -16.30
C ASP A 212 -4.00 12.40 -16.03
N LYS A 213 -3.72 12.75 -14.76
CA LYS A 213 -2.64 13.68 -14.42
C LYS A 213 -1.25 13.16 -14.77
N LEU A 214 -0.97 11.89 -14.52
CA LEU A 214 0.28 11.27 -14.99
C LEU A 214 0.38 11.28 -16.53
N THR A 215 -0.73 11.10 -17.24
CA THR A 215 -0.79 11.16 -18.70
C THR A 215 -0.52 12.57 -19.24
N GLU A 216 -1.07 13.60 -18.59
CA GLU A 216 -0.79 15.01 -18.87
C GLU A 216 0.71 15.33 -18.69
N ILE A 217 1.28 14.95 -17.54
CA ILE A 217 2.71 15.10 -17.21
C ILE A 217 3.58 14.41 -18.28
N ASN A 218 3.27 13.16 -18.60
CA ASN A 218 4.00 12.39 -19.61
C ASN A 218 3.95 13.04 -21.00
N SER A 219 2.86 13.75 -21.32
CA SER A 219 2.71 14.50 -22.58
C SER A 219 3.49 15.82 -22.59
N GLY A 220 4.04 16.23 -21.45
CA GLY A 220 4.75 17.50 -21.27
C GLY A 220 3.84 18.69 -20.99
N ILE A 221 2.59 18.45 -20.59
CA ILE A 221 1.71 19.51 -20.08
C ILE A 221 2.22 19.89 -18.69
N SER A 222 2.44 21.18 -18.47
CA SER A 222 2.85 21.68 -17.15
C SER A 222 1.72 21.46 -16.16
N VAL A 223 2.02 20.77 -15.06
CA VAL A 223 1.12 20.61 -13.92
C VAL A 223 1.54 21.55 -12.79
N GLN A 224 0.55 22.13 -12.10
CA GLN A 224 0.79 22.99 -10.95
C GLN A 224 0.61 22.15 -9.68
N ASN A 225 1.70 21.52 -9.22
CA ASN A 225 1.70 20.86 -7.90
C ASN A 225 1.53 21.94 -6.83
N VAL A 226 0.47 21.85 -6.03
CA VAL A 226 0.20 22.86 -4.99
C VAL A 226 1.01 22.61 -3.72
N LEU A 227 1.76 21.52 -3.67
CA LEU A 227 2.69 21.21 -2.59
C LEU A 227 4.08 21.78 -2.90
N GLU A 228 4.75 22.31 -1.88
CA GLU A 228 6.14 22.77 -1.96
C GLU A 228 7.10 21.57 -2.01
N THR A 229 7.31 21.02 -3.22
CA THR A 229 8.27 19.93 -3.48
C THR A 229 9.44 20.43 -4.32
N HIS A 230 10.63 19.85 -4.12
CA HIS A 230 11.82 20.15 -4.95
C HIS A 230 11.91 19.28 -6.22
N PHE A 231 10.94 18.39 -6.44
CA PHE A 231 10.92 17.50 -7.59
C PHE A 231 10.53 18.24 -8.88
N ASP A 232 11.37 18.11 -9.91
CA ASP A 232 11.09 18.64 -11.25
C ASP A 232 10.19 17.68 -12.04
N TRP A 233 8.89 17.96 -12.04
CA TRP A 233 7.87 17.19 -12.77
C TRP A 233 8.09 17.15 -14.29
N SER A 234 8.83 18.10 -14.88
CA SER A 234 9.11 18.11 -16.31
C SER A 234 10.02 16.95 -16.74
N THR A 235 10.80 16.40 -15.80
CA THR A 235 11.66 15.22 -16.03
C THR A 235 10.87 13.94 -16.34
N LEU A 236 9.57 13.91 -16.01
CA LEU A 236 8.68 12.80 -16.34
C LEU A 236 8.05 12.91 -17.74
N LYS A 237 8.38 13.95 -18.51
CA LYS A 237 7.94 14.04 -19.90
C LYS A 237 8.48 12.87 -20.71
N ASN A 238 7.59 12.15 -21.39
CA ASN A 238 7.89 10.99 -22.22
C ASN A 238 8.61 9.85 -21.47
N SER A 239 8.46 9.78 -20.15
CA SER A 239 9.09 8.74 -19.31
C SER A 239 8.18 7.55 -19.01
N MET A 240 6.87 7.66 -19.23
CA MET A 240 5.90 6.63 -18.91
C MET A 240 5.46 5.86 -20.16
N ASP A 241 5.37 4.54 -20.01
CA ASP A 241 4.74 3.67 -21.00
C ASP A 241 3.24 3.53 -20.72
N LEU A 242 2.46 4.40 -21.36
CA LEU A 242 1.01 4.43 -21.21
C LEU A 242 0.28 3.29 -21.94
N CYS A 243 0.99 2.38 -22.61
CA CYS A 243 0.41 1.11 -23.07
C CYS A 243 0.42 0.05 -21.97
N ARG A 244 1.18 0.26 -20.90
CA ARG A 244 1.46 -0.70 -19.82
C ARG A 244 1.07 -0.12 -18.47
N ILE A 245 -0.23 -0.05 -18.23
CA ILE A 245 -0.82 0.54 -17.03
C ILE A 245 -1.53 -0.55 -16.22
N ALA A 246 -1.24 -0.64 -14.93
CA ALA A 246 -1.94 -1.51 -13.98
C ALA A 246 -2.56 -0.71 -12.83
N VAL A 247 -3.55 -1.31 -12.18
CA VAL A 247 -4.10 -0.80 -10.92
C VAL A 247 -3.95 -1.85 -9.83
N MET A 248 -3.47 -1.43 -8.67
CA MET A 248 -3.22 -2.29 -7.52
C MET A 248 -3.89 -1.71 -6.28
N GLY A 249 -4.22 -2.55 -5.30
CA GLY A 249 -4.73 -2.02 -4.05
C GLY A 249 -5.00 -3.08 -3.01
N HIS A 250 -5.05 -2.65 -1.75
CA HIS A 250 -5.22 -3.52 -0.59
C HIS A 250 -6.57 -3.32 0.10
N SER A 251 -7.22 -4.40 0.52
CA SER A 251 -8.49 -4.35 1.28
C SER A 251 -9.57 -3.61 0.50
N PHE A 252 -10.02 -2.44 0.98
CA PHE A 252 -10.91 -1.56 0.21
C PHE A 252 -10.28 -1.15 -1.14
N GLY A 253 -8.96 -0.97 -1.18
CA GLY A 253 -8.21 -0.78 -2.42
C GLY A 253 -8.30 -1.95 -3.40
N GLY A 254 -8.46 -3.18 -2.91
CA GLY A 254 -8.73 -4.33 -3.76
C GLY A 254 -10.11 -4.28 -4.42
N ALA A 255 -11.11 -3.73 -3.75
CA ALA A 255 -12.40 -3.45 -4.39
C ALA A 255 -12.30 -2.31 -5.40
N THR A 256 -11.54 -1.26 -5.08
CA THR A 256 -11.27 -0.16 -6.02
C THR A 256 -10.55 -0.61 -7.27
N VAL A 257 -9.64 -1.58 -7.21
CA VAL A 257 -9.04 -2.22 -8.38
C VAL A 257 -10.13 -2.74 -9.33
N ILE A 258 -11.11 -3.47 -8.81
CA ILE A 258 -12.17 -4.09 -9.60
C ILE A 258 -13.09 -3.03 -10.22
N GLU A 259 -13.50 -2.03 -9.42
CA GLU A 259 -14.32 -0.91 -9.90
C GLU A 259 -13.58 -0.08 -10.97
N ALA A 260 -12.29 0.21 -10.77
CA ALA A 260 -11.47 0.96 -11.71
C ALA A 260 -11.28 0.19 -13.03
N LEU A 261 -11.04 -1.12 -12.99
CA LEU A 261 -10.97 -1.95 -14.20
C LEU A 261 -12.30 -1.99 -14.96
N CYS A 262 -13.43 -1.93 -14.25
CA CYS A 262 -14.76 -1.84 -14.87
C CYS A 262 -14.99 -0.50 -15.56
N LYS A 263 -14.45 0.60 -15.01
CA LYS A 263 -14.66 1.97 -15.50
C LYS A 263 -13.67 2.41 -16.57
N GLU A 264 -12.43 1.94 -16.53
CA GLU A 264 -11.33 2.44 -17.36
C GLU A 264 -10.55 1.31 -18.05
N VAL A 265 -10.52 1.37 -19.39
CA VAL A 265 -9.91 0.38 -20.29
C VAL A 265 -8.40 0.60 -20.50
N LYS A 266 -7.87 1.77 -20.10
CA LYS A 266 -6.43 2.05 -20.09
C LYS A 266 -5.70 1.12 -19.11
N PHE A 267 -6.30 0.80 -17.96
CA PHE A 267 -5.79 -0.24 -17.07
C PHE A 267 -5.85 -1.59 -17.78
N LYS A 268 -4.71 -2.28 -17.90
CA LYS A 268 -4.55 -3.54 -18.64
C LYS A 268 -4.69 -4.77 -17.77
N CYS A 269 -4.41 -4.66 -16.47
CA CYS A 269 -4.62 -5.70 -15.48
C CYS A 269 -4.70 -5.07 -14.08
N GLY A 270 -5.12 -5.86 -13.09
CA GLY A 270 -5.06 -5.42 -11.70
C GLY A 270 -4.69 -6.50 -10.70
N VAL A 271 -4.15 -6.05 -9.56
CA VAL A 271 -3.75 -6.91 -8.44
C VAL A 271 -4.46 -6.45 -7.18
N ALA A 272 -5.32 -7.32 -6.64
CA ALA A 272 -6.15 -7.04 -5.49
C ALA A 272 -5.60 -7.80 -4.28
N LEU A 273 -4.96 -7.07 -3.37
CA LEU A 273 -4.33 -7.60 -2.16
C LEU A 273 -5.38 -7.69 -1.06
N ASP A 274 -5.72 -8.91 -0.67
CA ASP A 274 -6.65 -9.23 0.43
C ASP A 274 -7.96 -8.45 0.35
N SER A 275 -8.55 -8.48 -0.86
CA SER A 275 -9.65 -7.59 -1.24
C SER A 275 -10.87 -7.72 -0.33
N TRP A 276 -11.45 -6.59 0.04
CA TRP A 276 -12.74 -6.52 0.74
C TRP A 276 -13.86 -6.27 -0.26
N MET A 277 -14.63 -7.32 -0.62
CA MET A 277 -15.54 -7.29 -1.79
C MET A 277 -16.92 -6.70 -1.50
N THR A 278 -17.26 -6.41 -0.24
CA THR A 278 -18.56 -5.84 0.17
C THR A 278 -18.95 -4.56 -0.58
N PRO A 279 -18.05 -3.60 -0.86
CA PRO A 279 -18.42 -2.33 -1.48
C PRO A 279 -18.95 -2.41 -2.93
N LEU A 280 -18.72 -3.54 -3.62
CA LEU A 280 -18.96 -3.65 -5.05
C LEU A 280 -20.40 -4.04 -5.38
N ASP A 281 -20.97 -3.48 -6.45
CA ASP A 281 -22.23 -3.98 -7.02
C ASP A 281 -22.00 -5.29 -7.77
N ASP A 282 -22.91 -6.26 -7.65
CA ASP A 282 -22.76 -7.56 -8.35
C ASP A 282 -22.74 -7.40 -9.88
N GLU A 283 -23.36 -6.34 -10.40
CA GLU A 283 -23.46 -6.04 -11.83
C GLU A 283 -22.12 -5.64 -12.48
N ILE A 284 -21.09 -5.31 -11.69
CA ILE A 284 -19.79 -4.92 -12.26
C ILE A 284 -18.97 -6.16 -12.68
N PHE A 285 -19.14 -7.30 -11.99
CA PHE A 285 -18.30 -8.47 -12.19
C PHE A 285 -18.24 -8.97 -13.65
N PRO A 286 -19.37 -9.13 -14.37
CA PRO A 286 -19.32 -9.56 -15.78
C PRO A 286 -18.75 -8.50 -16.73
N ARG A 287 -18.66 -7.23 -16.31
CA ARG A 287 -18.15 -6.12 -17.12
C ARG A 287 -16.63 -5.99 -17.08
N VAL A 288 -15.97 -6.52 -16.06
CA VAL A 288 -14.50 -6.48 -15.97
C VAL A 288 -13.87 -7.43 -16.98
N LYS A 289 -13.14 -6.89 -17.96
CA LYS A 289 -12.57 -7.66 -19.09
C LYS A 289 -11.07 -7.94 -18.97
N GLN A 290 -10.39 -7.23 -18.08
CA GLN A 290 -8.95 -7.31 -17.86
C GLN A 290 -8.59 -8.44 -16.89
N PRO A 291 -7.38 -9.03 -16.97
CA PRO A 291 -6.84 -9.96 -15.98
C PRO A 291 -6.82 -9.39 -14.55
N ILE A 292 -7.17 -10.22 -13.56
CA ILE A 292 -7.09 -9.87 -12.13
C ILE A 292 -6.33 -10.96 -11.38
N PHE A 293 -5.45 -10.53 -10.48
CA PHE A 293 -4.78 -11.40 -9.51
C PHE A 293 -5.21 -11.07 -8.09
N PHE A 294 -5.76 -12.05 -7.38
CA PHE A 294 -6.05 -11.98 -5.95
C PHE A 294 -4.90 -12.57 -5.14
N ILE A 295 -4.33 -11.79 -4.23
CA ILE A 295 -3.31 -12.26 -3.28
C ILE A 295 -3.89 -12.07 -1.88
N ASN A 296 -4.28 -13.16 -1.24
CA ASN A 296 -5.04 -13.13 0.01
C ASN A 296 -4.14 -13.44 1.21
N SER A 297 -4.51 -12.93 2.38
CA SER A 297 -3.99 -13.46 3.64
C SER A 297 -4.77 -14.68 4.11
N GLU A 298 -4.12 -15.57 4.86
CA GLU A 298 -4.75 -16.80 5.34
C GLU A 298 -5.85 -16.53 6.37
N LYS A 299 -5.68 -15.48 7.20
CA LYS A 299 -6.52 -15.24 8.39
C LYS A 299 -7.62 -14.19 8.20
N PHE A 300 -7.69 -13.51 7.06
CA PHE A 300 -8.69 -12.45 6.81
C PHE A 300 -9.94 -12.94 6.08
N GLN A 301 -9.82 -13.93 5.20
CA GLN A 301 -10.87 -14.28 4.25
C GLN A 301 -12.02 -15.10 4.87
N TRP A 302 -13.23 -14.94 4.31
CA TRP A 302 -14.42 -15.72 4.67
C TRP A 302 -15.22 -16.12 3.43
N ALA A 303 -16.11 -17.12 3.57
CA ALA A 303 -16.82 -17.75 2.43
C ALA A 303 -17.57 -16.74 1.56
N GLY A 304 -18.33 -15.82 2.18
CA GLY A 304 -19.06 -14.79 1.43
C GLY A 304 -18.17 -13.85 0.61
N ASN A 305 -16.99 -13.48 1.12
CA ASN A 305 -16.05 -12.63 0.39
C ASN A 305 -15.43 -13.37 -0.80
N ILE A 306 -14.99 -14.62 -0.58
CA ILE A 306 -14.42 -15.47 -1.62
C ILE A 306 -15.46 -15.79 -2.70
N SER A 307 -16.71 -16.09 -2.33
CA SER A 307 -17.80 -16.28 -3.31
C SER A 307 -17.98 -15.05 -4.20
N ARG A 308 -17.84 -13.83 -3.66
CA ARG A 308 -17.86 -12.60 -4.47
C ARG A 308 -16.64 -12.50 -5.40
N MET A 309 -15.43 -12.89 -4.95
CA MET A 309 -14.25 -12.93 -5.84
C MET A 309 -14.47 -13.90 -7.01
N LYS A 310 -15.04 -15.07 -6.75
CA LYS A 310 -15.32 -16.09 -7.79
C LYS A 310 -16.37 -15.68 -8.81
N LYS A 311 -17.21 -14.67 -8.52
CA LYS A 311 -18.11 -14.10 -9.55
C LYS A 311 -17.36 -13.46 -10.73
N LEU A 312 -16.06 -13.18 -10.57
CA LEU A 312 -15.19 -12.70 -11.65
C LEU A 312 -14.56 -13.84 -12.47
N ASP A 313 -14.74 -15.11 -12.07
CA ASP A 313 -14.20 -16.27 -12.78
C ASP A 313 -14.70 -16.29 -14.23
N SER A 314 -13.78 -16.61 -15.14
CA SER A 314 -14.04 -16.59 -16.57
C SER A 314 -13.27 -17.71 -17.25
N ALA A 315 -13.91 -18.38 -18.21
CA ALA A 315 -13.25 -19.38 -19.04
C ALA A 315 -12.26 -18.76 -20.05
N VAL A 316 -12.40 -17.45 -20.33
CA VAL A 316 -11.61 -16.75 -21.35
C VAL A 316 -10.61 -15.79 -20.74
N ILE A 317 -10.99 -15.10 -19.66
CA ILE A 317 -10.13 -14.10 -19.04
C ILE A 317 -9.41 -14.72 -17.85
N GLN A 318 -8.09 -14.61 -17.84
CA GLN A 318 -7.28 -15.15 -16.75
C GLN A 318 -7.63 -14.46 -15.42
N ARG A 319 -7.98 -15.30 -14.44
CA ARG A 319 -8.18 -14.94 -13.04
C ARG A 319 -7.26 -15.84 -12.22
N LYS A 320 -6.44 -15.24 -11.37
CA LYS A 320 -5.55 -15.98 -10.48
C LYS A 320 -5.86 -15.61 -9.04
N MET A 321 -5.66 -16.57 -8.16
CA MET A 321 -5.84 -16.39 -6.73
C MET A 321 -4.82 -17.24 -6.01
N ILE A 322 -4.14 -16.65 -5.03
CA ILE A 322 -3.28 -17.34 -4.08
C ILE A 322 -3.57 -16.84 -2.66
N THR A 323 -3.23 -17.66 -1.67
CA THR A 323 -3.25 -17.28 -0.26
C THR A 323 -1.86 -17.50 0.34
N ILE A 324 -1.32 -16.50 1.04
CA ILE A 324 -0.02 -16.59 1.72
C ILE A 324 -0.22 -17.18 3.12
N ARG A 325 0.40 -18.31 3.42
CA ARG A 325 0.31 -19.01 4.71
C ARG A 325 0.85 -18.16 5.85
N GLY A 326 0.24 -18.32 7.03
CA GLY A 326 0.61 -17.64 8.26
C GLY A 326 0.32 -16.14 8.28
N THR A 327 -0.10 -15.52 7.17
CA THR A 327 -0.34 -14.07 7.10
C THR A 327 -1.66 -13.64 7.72
N VAL A 328 -1.70 -12.35 8.09
CA VAL A 328 -2.90 -11.63 8.54
C VAL A 328 -3.18 -10.46 7.61
N HIS A 329 -4.34 -9.84 7.73
CA HIS A 329 -4.71 -8.67 6.92
C HIS A 329 -3.67 -7.54 6.95
N GLN A 330 -3.00 -7.38 8.10
CA GLN A 330 -1.99 -6.34 8.30
C GLN A 330 -0.59 -6.72 7.78
N SER A 331 -0.43 -7.91 7.16
CA SER A 331 0.84 -8.33 6.56
C SER A 331 1.20 -7.58 5.27
N PHE A 332 0.25 -6.87 4.64
CA PHE A 332 0.47 -6.07 3.44
C PHE A 332 0.87 -4.60 3.70
N PRO A 333 0.24 -3.86 4.64
CA PRO A 333 0.68 -2.50 4.97
C PRO A 333 1.96 -2.49 5.80
N ASP A 334 2.65 -1.35 5.80
CA ASP A 334 3.97 -1.17 6.41
C ASP A 334 4.01 -1.40 7.93
N PHE A 335 2.86 -1.32 8.63
CA PHE A 335 2.75 -1.55 10.07
C PHE A 335 3.37 -2.87 10.53
N THR A 336 3.36 -3.89 9.66
CA THR A 336 3.96 -5.20 9.93
C THR A 336 5.47 -5.11 10.20
N PHE A 337 6.18 -4.12 9.66
CA PHE A 337 7.63 -4.00 9.83
C PHE A 337 8.04 -3.15 11.03
N LEU A 338 7.10 -2.35 11.55
CA LEU A 338 7.39 -1.28 12.51
C LEU A 338 7.14 -1.67 13.97
N THR A 339 6.61 -2.86 14.22
CA THR A 339 6.34 -3.37 15.57
C THR A 339 7.18 -4.60 15.90
N GLY A 340 7.76 -4.63 17.10
CA GLY A 340 8.49 -5.81 17.59
C GLY A 340 7.60 -7.06 17.57
N ASN A 341 8.17 -8.25 17.35
CA ASN A 341 7.42 -9.49 17.12
C ASN A 341 6.34 -9.81 18.17
N TRP A 342 6.59 -9.46 19.44
CA TRP A 342 5.62 -9.69 20.52
C TRP A 342 4.43 -8.73 20.47
N ILE A 343 4.68 -7.43 20.31
CA ILE A 343 3.62 -6.39 20.20
C ILE A 343 2.85 -6.57 18.90
N GLY A 344 3.55 -6.87 17.80
CA GLY A 344 2.94 -7.11 16.50
C GLY A 344 1.98 -8.30 16.50
N LYS A 345 2.35 -9.41 17.15
CA LYS A 345 1.45 -10.58 17.28
C LYS A 345 0.26 -10.30 18.21
N LEU A 346 0.49 -9.61 19.34
CA LEU A 346 -0.57 -9.24 20.28
C LEU A 346 -1.62 -8.31 19.64
N MET A 347 -1.17 -7.38 18.80
CA MET A 347 -2.01 -6.42 18.09
C MET A 347 -2.54 -6.93 16.74
N LYS A 348 -2.30 -8.21 16.39
CA LYS A 348 -2.62 -8.82 15.08
C LYS A 348 -2.05 -8.04 13.87
N LEU A 349 -0.95 -7.31 14.08
CA LEU A 349 -0.18 -6.63 13.04
C LEU A 349 0.82 -7.57 12.36
N LYS A 350 1.18 -8.70 13.02
CA LYS A 350 2.05 -9.74 12.49
C LYS A 350 1.36 -11.09 12.46
N GLY A 351 1.65 -11.83 11.39
CA GLY A 351 1.27 -13.22 11.23
C GLY A 351 2.21 -14.18 11.95
N GLU A 352 2.10 -15.46 11.60
CA GLU A 352 3.05 -16.51 12.00
C GLU A 352 4.30 -16.51 11.11
N ILE A 353 4.13 -16.17 9.83
CA ILE A 353 5.20 -16.01 8.86
C ILE A 353 6.02 -14.73 9.13
N ASP A 354 7.28 -14.76 8.74
CA ASP A 354 8.14 -13.59 8.72
C ASP A 354 7.58 -12.50 7.79
N PRO A 355 7.48 -11.23 8.23
CA PRO A 355 6.97 -10.14 7.41
C PRO A 355 7.73 -9.89 6.10
N GLU A 356 9.06 -10.01 6.11
CA GLU A 356 9.88 -9.79 4.91
C GLU A 356 9.66 -10.92 3.91
N LEU A 357 9.59 -12.18 4.38
CA LEU A 357 9.24 -13.31 3.51
C LEU A 357 7.83 -13.16 2.90
N ALA A 358 6.85 -12.76 3.72
CA ALA A 358 5.47 -12.58 3.25
C ALA A 358 5.36 -11.50 2.16
N ILE A 359 6.02 -10.35 2.36
CA ILE A 359 5.97 -9.26 1.38
C ILE A 359 6.78 -9.61 0.13
N ASP A 360 7.89 -10.35 0.27
CA ASP A 360 8.69 -10.81 -0.86
C ASP A 360 7.91 -11.79 -1.76
N LEU A 361 7.19 -12.76 -1.17
CA LEU A 361 6.28 -13.65 -1.91
C LEU A 361 5.18 -12.86 -2.64
N CYS A 362 4.55 -11.91 -1.95
CA CYS A 362 3.53 -11.03 -2.52
C CYS A 362 4.07 -10.23 -3.71
N ASN A 363 5.24 -9.61 -3.55
CA ASN A 363 5.85 -8.76 -4.55
C ASN A 363 6.34 -9.57 -5.77
N LYS A 364 7.02 -10.70 -5.56
CA LYS A 364 7.48 -11.57 -6.65
C LYS A 364 6.32 -12.14 -7.47
N ALA A 365 5.26 -12.61 -6.82
CA ALA A 365 4.06 -13.09 -7.51
C ALA A 365 3.39 -11.95 -8.30
N THR A 366 3.34 -10.74 -7.73
CA THR A 366 2.84 -9.53 -8.39
C THR A 366 3.66 -9.21 -9.64
N LEU A 367 4.99 -9.17 -9.54
CA LEU A 367 5.89 -8.84 -10.66
C LEU A 367 5.75 -9.84 -11.82
N ALA A 368 5.66 -11.14 -11.51
CA ALA A 368 5.42 -12.16 -12.53
C ALA A 368 4.07 -11.97 -13.24
N PHE A 369 3.02 -11.67 -12.47
CA PHE A 369 1.69 -11.39 -13.03
C PHE A 369 1.68 -10.13 -13.91
N LEU A 370 2.30 -9.04 -13.44
CA LEU A 370 2.42 -7.80 -14.19
C LEU A 370 3.21 -8.00 -15.49
N GLN A 371 4.31 -8.76 -15.45
CA GLN A 371 5.07 -9.10 -16.65
C GLN A 371 4.22 -9.80 -17.70
N ARG A 372 3.48 -10.83 -17.28
CA ARG A 372 2.62 -11.62 -18.18
C ARG A 372 1.55 -10.78 -18.86
N HIS A 373 0.95 -9.82 -18.14
CA HIS A 373 -0.23 -9.10 -18.62
C HIS A 373 0.04 -7.69 -19.14
N LEU A 374 1.22 -7.13 -18.87
CA LEU A 374 1.69 -5.88 -19.47
C LEU A 374 2.71 -6.12 -20.60
N GLY A 375 3.12 -7.37 -20.84
CA GLY A 375 4.12 -7.72 -21.85
C GLY A 375 5.46 -7.05 -21.57
N LEU A 376 5.96 -7.20 -20.34
CA LEU A 376 7.24 -6.64 -19.91
C LEU A 376 8.39 -7.54 -20.37
N GLU A 377 9.47 -6.92 -20.82
CA GLU A 377 10.71 -7.60 -21.20
C GLU A 377 11.67 -7.62 -20.00
N LYS A 378 11.26 -8.30 -18.94
CA LYS A 378 12.03 -8.51 -17.69
C LYS A 378 12.15 -10.01 -17.41
N ASN A 379 12.91 -10.35 -16.37
CA ASN A 379 13.08 -11.73 -15.91
C ASN A 379 12.10 -12.11 -14.79
N PHE A 380 10.94 -11.44 -14.65
CA PHE A 380 9.99 -11.73 -13.57
C PHE A 380 9.23 -13.05 -13.79
N ASN A 381 9.23 -13.59 -15.02
CA ASN A 381 8.73 -14.93 -15.32
C ASN A 381 9.44 -16.05 -14.53
N GLN A 382 10.63 -15.79 -13.97
CA GLN A 382 11.27 -16.73 -13.03
C GLN A 382 10.39 -17.04 -11.80
N TRP A 383 9.45 -16.15 -11.47
CA TRP A 383 8.50 -16.31 -10.37
C TRP A 383 7.08 -16.70 -10.84
N ASP A 384 6.92 -17.12 -12.11
CA ASP A 384 5.65 -17.64 -12.63
C ASP A 384 5.01 -18.75 -11.76
N PRO A 385 5.78 -19.69 -11.14
CA PRO A 385 5.21 -20.69 -10.23
C PRO A 385 4.43 -20.07 -9.06
N LEU A 386 4.86 -18.91 -8.55
CA LEU A 386 4.19 -18.24 -7.43
C LEU A 386 2.77 -17.79 -7.79
N ILE A 387 2.50 -17.45 -9.06
CA ILE A 387 1.15 -17.07 -9.52
C ILE A 387 0.16 -18.25 -9.39
N ASN A 388 0.67 -19.48 -9.42
CA ASN A 388 -0.13 -20.70 -9.24
C ASN A 388 -0.13 -21.19 -7.78
N GLY A 389 0.56 -20.50 -6.87
CA GLY A 389 0.73 -20.94 -5.48
C GLY A 389 1.71 -22.10 -5.31
N GLU A 390 2.68 -22.25 -6.22
CA GLU A 390 3.72 -23.28 -6.16
C GLU A 390 4.89 -22.81 -5.28
N ASP A 391 4.65 -22.75 -3.97
CA ASP A 391 5.64 -22.48 -2.92
C ASP A 391 5.12 -23.08 -1.60
N GLU A 392 5.99 -23.50 -0.69
CA GLU A 392 5.59 -24.09 0.59
C GLU A 392 4.74 -23.14 1.45
N ASN A 393 4.97 -21.83 1.32
CA ASN A 393 4.27 -20.77 2.04
C ASN A 393 3.05 -20.24 1.27
N LEU A 394 2.69 -20.85 0.15
CA LEU A 394 1.52 -20.46 -0.64
C LEU A 394 0.46 -21.58 -0.67
N ILE A 395 -0.77 -21.14 -0.87
CA ILE A 395 -1.93 -22.00 -1.15
C ILE A 395 -2.46 -21.58 -2.52
N PRO A 396 -2.56 -22.49 -3.49
CA PRO A 396 -3.29 -22.24 -4.73
C PRO A 396 -4.76 -21.91 -4.42
N GLY A 397 -5.25 -20.76 -4.88
CA GLY A 397 -6.59 -20.29 -4.55
C GLY A 397 -6.70 -19.79 -3.11
N THR A 398 -7.44 -20.51 -2.27
CA THR A 398 -7.76 -20.10 -0.90
C THR A 398 -7.93 -21.31 0.04
N ASN A 399 -7.64 -21.12 1.32
CA ASN A 399 -7.95 -22.04 2.41
C ASN A 399 -9.44 -22.06 2.82
N VAL A 400 -10.26 -21.15 2.29
CA VAL A 400 -11.68 -21.06 2.65
C VAL A 400 -12.50 -22.11 1.90
N ASN A 401 -13.15 -23.00 2.64
CA ASN A 401 -14.08 -23.97 2.08
C ASN A 401 -15.40 -23.28 1.67
N LEU A 402 -15.74 -23.37 0.39
CA LEU A 402 -17.04 -22.94 -0.13
C LEU A 402 -18.00 -24.12 -0.17
N LEU A 403 -19.22 -23.93 0.33
CA LEU A 403 -20.30 -24.89 0.09
C LEU A 403 -20.68 -24.84 -1.40
N GLN A 404 -20.89 -26.00 -2.01
CA GLN A 404 -21.21 -26.14 -3.45
C GLN A 404 -22.45 -25.34 -3.89
N SER A 405 -23.34 -24.98 -2.96
CA SER A 405 -24.53 -24.16 -3.19
C SER A 405 -24.25 -22.65 -3.23
N ALA A 406 -23.01 -22.20 -3.05
CA ALA A 406 -22.61 -20.79 -2.94
C ALA A 406 -21.63 -20.34 -4.05
N ILE A 407 -21.47 -21.17 -5.10
CA ILE A 407 -20.66 -20.90 -6.30
C ILE A 407 -21.56 -20.43 -7.42
#